data_AF-A0A7X7BF93-F1
#
_entry.id   AF-A0A7X7BF93-F1
#
_cell.length_a   1.000
_cell.length_b   1.000
_cell.length_c   1.000
_cell.angle_alpha   90.00
_cell.angle_beta   90.00
_cell.angle_gamma   90.00
#
_symmetry.space_group_name_H-M   'P 1'
#
loop_
_entity.id
_entity.type
_entity.pdbx_description
1 polymer ?
#
loop_
_entity_poly.entity_id
_entity_poly.type
_entity_poly.pdbx_seq_one_letter_code
_entity_poly.pdbx_strand_id
1 'polypeptide(L)' 'MLNDEICKLREKLNESIIKGQDYMITYKLSIELDELIAEYYRKNGKSKKTKEKSYALAK' A
#
# COMPACT_ATOMS: atom_id res chain seq x y z
N MET A 1 6.87 12.88 -3.62
CA MET A 1 7.31 11.67 -2.88
C MET A 1 6.31 10.55 -3.14
N LEU A 2 6.69 9.28 -2.96
CA LEU A 2 5.78 8.12 -3.13
C LEU A 2 4.49 8.25 -2.29
N ASN A 3 4.60 8.92 -1.14
CA ASN A 3 3.46 9.26 -0.28
C ASN A 3 2.47 10.26 -0.92
N ASP A 4 2.96 11.21 -1.72
CA ASP A 4 2.10 12.18 -2.42
C ASP A 4 1.32 11.51 -3.55
N GLU A 5 1.94 10.56 -4.25
CA GLU A 5 1.27 9.78 -5.30
C GLU A 5 0.16 8.91 -4.72
N ILE A 6 0.40 8.24 -3.58
CA ILE A 6 -0.63 7.51 -2.84
C ILE A 6 -1.79 8.43 -2.46
N CYS A 7 -1.49 9.65 -1.99
CA CYS A 7 -2.54 10.61 -1.60
C CYS A 7 -3.39 11.04 -2.79
N LYS A 8 -2.75 11.42 -3.91
CA LYS A 8 -3.43 11.82 -5.15
C LYS A 8 -4.27 10.70 -5.74
N LEU A 9 -3.77 9.47 -5.72
CA LEU A 9 -4.51 8.32 -6.26
C LEU A 9 -5.71 7.97 -5.38
N ARG A 10 -5.59 8.12 -4.05
CA ARG A 10 -6.71 7.97 -3.11
C ARG A 10 -7.78 9.03 -3.31
N GLU A 11 -7.39 10.28 -3.55
CA GLU A 11 -8.34 11.35 -3.88
C GLU A 11 -9.09 11.05 -5.18
N LYS A 12 -8.39 10.60 -6.23
CA LYS A 12 -9.03 10.19 -7.49
C LYS A 12 -10.00 9.03 -7.29
N LEU A 13 -9.62 8.00 -6.52
CA LEU A 13 -10.50 6.89 -6.20
C LEU A 13 -11.77 7.37 -5.48
N ASN A 14 -11.62 8.23 -4.46
CA ASN A 14 -12.75 8.81 -3.75
C ASN A 14 -13.65 9.63 -4.67
N GLU A 15 -13.06 10.45 -5.55
CA GLU A 15 -13.83 11.20 -6.54
C GLU A 15 -14.59 10.29 -7.51
N SER A 16 -13.97 9.20 -7.99
CA SER A 16 -14.63 8.22 -8.86
C SER A 16 -15.84 7.59 -8.18
N ILE A 17 -15.73 7.26 -6.89
CA ILE A 17 -16.83 6.73 -6.08
C ILE A 17 -17.93 7.79 -5.91
N ILE A 18 -17.58 9.01 -5.53
CA ILE A 18 -18.54 10.12 -5.29
C ILE A 18 -19.27 10.50 -6.58
N LYS A 19 -18.56 10.54 -7.71
CA LYS A 19 -19.13 10.87 -9.02
C LYS A 19 -19.93 9.71 -9.63
N GLY A 20 -19.98 8.54 -8.98
CA GLY A 20 -20.65 7.36 -9.51
C GLY A 20 -20.04 6.89 -10.83
N GLN A 21 -18.72 7.01 -10.99
CA GLN A 21 -18.05 6.51 -12.18
C GLN A 21 -18.15 4.99 -12.27
N ASP A 22 -17.90 4.49 -13.48
CA ASP A 22 -17.99 3.07 -13.80
C ASP A 22 -17.19 2.20 -12.79
N TYR A 23 -17.78 1.07 -12.41
CA TYR A 23 -17.16 0.15 -11.46
C TYR A 23 -15.75 -0.26 -11.90
N MET A 24 -15.55 -0.46 -13.21
CA MET A 24 -14.24 -0.83 -13.77
C MET A 24 -13.17 0.23 -13.50
N ILE A 25 -13.54 1.51 -13.54
CA ILE A 25 -12.63 2.63 -13.27
C ILE A 25 -12.24 2.64 -11.80
N THR A 26 -13.24 2.54 -10.91
CA THR A 26 -13.03 2.50 -9.46
C THR A 26 -12.20 1.29 -9.05
N TYR A 27 -12.48 0.12 -9.63
CA TYR A 27 -11.75 -1.11 -9.37
C TYR A 27 -10.28 -0.99 -9.80
N LYS A 28 -10.02 -0.47 -11.00
CA LYS A 28 -8.66 -0.26 -11.49
C LYS A 28 -7.87 0.69 -10.59
N LEU A 29 -8.47 1.81 -10.19
CA LEU A 29 -7.87 2.77 -9.27
C LEU A 29 -7.55 2.15 -7.89
N SER A 30 -8.41 1.23 -7.41
CA SER A 30 -8.16 0.51 -6.15
C SER A 30 -6.92 -0.38 -6.25
N ILE A 31 -6.78 -1.14 -7.34
CA ILE A 31 -5.62 -2.03 -7.55
C ILE A 31 -4.33 -1.21 -7.64
N GLU A 32 -4.34 -0.13 -8.44
CA GLU A 32 -3.18 0.76 -8.57
C GLU A 32 -2.78 1.40 -7.23
N LEU A 33 -3.76 1.77 -6.38
CA LEU A 33 -3.51 2.30 -5.04
C LEU A 33 -2.83 1.26 -4.14
N ASP A 34 -3.34 0.02 -4.13
CA ASP A 34 -2.79 -1.07 -3.33
C ASP A 34 -1.36 -1.43 -3.76
N GLU A 35 -1.06 -1.41 -5.06
CA GLU A 35 0.28 -1.65 -5.58
C GLU A 35 1.28 -0.57 -5.13
N LEU A 36 0.89 0.70 -5.17
CA LEU A 36 1.70 1.82 -4.70
C LEU A 36 1.96 1.74 -3.19
N ILE A 37 0.96 1.35 -2.40
CA ILE A 37 1.11 1.15 -0.96
C ILE A 37 2.06 -0.04 -0.69
N ALA A 38 1.89 -1.14 -1.40
CA ALA A 38 2.78 -2.29 -1.30
C ALA A 38 4.22 -1.93 -1.67
N GLU A 39 4.42 -1.10 -2.70
CA GLU A 39 5.73 -0.59 -3.08
C GLU A 39 6.33 0.34 -2.01
N TYR A 40 5.52 1.23 -1.43
CA TYR A 40 5.93 2.07 -0.31
C TYR A 40 6.44 1.23 0.86
N TYR A 41 5.69 0.20 1.28
CA TYR A 41 6.13 -0.70 2.34
C TYR A 41 7.33 -1.56 1.94
N ARG A 42 7.47 -1.98 0.67
CA ARG A 42 8.67 -2.70 0.20
C ARG A 42 9.92 -1.82 0.25
N LYS A 43 9.80 -0.55 -0.16
CA LYS A 43 10.91 0.42 -0.16
C LYS A 43 11.28 0.85 1.26
N ASN A 44 10.28 1.07 2.13
CA ASN A 44 10.49 1.54 3.51
C ASN A 44 10.67 0.40 4.53
N GLY A 45 10.29 -0.84 4.19
CA GLY A 45 10.29 -2.02 5.06
C GLY A 45 11.60 -2.80 5.11
N LYS A 46 12.68 -2.35 4.46
CA LYS A 46 14.00 -2.97 4.58
C LYS A 46 14.70 -2.72 5.93
N SER A 47 14.05 -2.08 6.90
CA SER A 47 14.65 -1.68 8.20
C SER A 47 14.26 -2.54 9.41
N LYS A 48 13.56 -3.67 9.28
CA LYS A 48 13.30 -4.60 10.41
C LYS A 48 13.51 -6.08 10.07
N LYS A 49 14.78 -6.49 9.96
CA LYS A 49 15.21 -7.89 10.15
C LYS A 49 16.17 -8.00 11.35
N THR A 50 15.66 -7.90 12.57
CA THR A 50 16.36 -8.26 13.83
C THR A 50 15.30 -8.21 14.95
N LYS A 51 15.09 -9.15 15.88
CA LYS A 51 15.72 -10.43 16.29
C LYS A 51 14.58 -11.26 16.90
N GLU A 52 14.33 -12.49 16.48
CA GLU A 52 13.54 -13.41 17.34
C GLU A 52 13.72 -14.89 16.98
N LYS A 53 14.93 -15.43 17.19
CA LYS A 53 15.17 -16.87 17.42
C LYS A 53 16.47 -17.10 18.21
N SER A 54 16.53 -16.69 19.49
CA SER A 54 17.67 -17.01 20.37
C SER A 54 17.31 -17.77 21.66
N TYR A 55 16.13 -18.37 21.78
CA TYR A 55 15.82 -19.29 22.89
C TYR A 55 15.20 -20.58 22.35
N ALA A 56 16.04 -21.46 21.82
CA ALA A 56 15.67 -22.87 21.56
C ALA A 56 16.86 -23.84 21.72
N LEU A 57 17.97 -23.44 22.34
CA LEU A 57 19.14 -24.30 22.56
C LEU A 57 19.67 -24.19 24.00
N ALA A 58 18.78 -24.36 24.98
CA ALA A 58 19.15 -24.53 26.39
C ALA A 58 18.15 -25.47 27.08
N LYS A 59 18.03 -26.69 26.57
CA LYS A 59 17.35 -27.79 27.27
C LYS A 59 18.19 -29.05 27.18
#